data_AF-A0A1W5DDC7-F1
#
_entry.id   AF-A0A1W5DDC7-F1
#
_cell.length_a   1.000
_cell.length_b   1.000
_cell.length_c   1.000
_cell.angle_alpha   90.00
_cell.angle_beta   90.00
_cell.angle_gamma   90.00
#
_symmetry.space_group_name_H-M   'P 1'
#
loop_
_entity.id
_entity.type
_entity.pdbx_description
1 polymer ?
#
loop_
_entity_poly.entity_id
_entity_poly.type
_entity_poly.pdbx_seq_one_letter_code
_entity_poly.pdbx_strand_id
1 'polypeptide(L)'
;MATATFMSPFRAPPCTACIRRLASLDISEASFPFHRQLRGKKKSTKQPHIVNVRLLRDIETYGRQGAVIPVAPGRMRNIWYPRGMAEYMTDTQLRGMNMRELIVERDLTFLTKKSTDREVRVDQDADTVIDVEMKLLAPQRATEILGTLLPPQLDFYRAPISQPPEPDKPRIPRSSSVSAAAAEYAAASEPLQKPGPVAIYGSVSTADIAANIKAVLAMDGEGARVVLGPEDITIVSAKQDEDDGEADRIKALGDFEIKVRVKGGEAVRRTVRVQSQE
;
A
#
# COMPACT_ATOMS: atom_id res chain seq x y z
N MET A 1 -50.99 14.68 4.57
CA MET A 1 -51.62 13.73 3.63
C MET A 1 -50.85 13.80 2.32
N ALA A 2 -50.03 12.79 2.01
CA ALA A 2 -49.25 12.73 0.78
C ALA A 2 -49.95 11.82 -0.23
N THR A 3 -50.24 12.36 -1.41
CA THR A 3 -50.83 11.67 -2.56
C THR A 3 -49.73 10.96 -3.35
N ALA A 4 -49.84 9.64 -3.50
CA ALA A 4 -48.96 8.84 -4.36
C ALA A 4 -49.69 8.53 -5.68
N THR A 5 -49.26 9.22 -6.74
CA THR A 5 -49.65 8.95 -8.12
C THR A 5 -48.81 7.78 -8.64
N PHE A 6 -49.42 6.61 -8.88
CA PHE A 6 -48.78 5.53 -9.63
C PHE A 6 -49.39 5.46 -11.05
N MET A 7 -48.62 5.96 -12.02
CA MET A 7 -48.85 5.77 -13.45
C MET A 7 -48.51 4.33 -13.85
N SER A 8 -49.44 3.70 -14.55
CA SER A 8 -49.30 2.43 -15.27
C SER A 8 -48.30 2.54 -16.43
N PRO A 9 -47.69 1.41 -16.85
CA PRO A 9 -47.62 1.16 -18.28
C PRO A 9 -47.96 -0.30 -18.64
N PHE A 10 -49.23 -0.57 -18.94
CA PHE A 10 -49.58 -1.70 -19.82
C PHE A 10 -49.23 -1.33 -21.26
N ARG A 11 -48.03 -1.69 -21.70
CA ARG A 11 -47.63 -1.60 -23.13
C ARG A 11 -48.02 -2.91 -23.81
N ALA A 12 -48.93 -2.85 -24.78
CA ALA A 12 -49.37 -4.03 -25.52
C ALA A 12 -48.18 -4.68 -26.27
N PRO A 13 -48.11 -6.03 -26.32
CA PRO A 13 -47.00 -6.74 -26.94
C PRO A 13 -46.97 -6.52 -28.47
N PRO A 14 -45.78 -6.39 -29.09
CA PRO A 14 -45.63 -5.91 -30.46
C PRO A 14 -45.92 -6.95 -31.56
N CYS A 15 -46.28 -8.19 -31.23
CA CYS A 15 -46.58 -9.20 -32.26
C CYS A 15 -47.52 -10.31 -31.80
N THR A 16 -48.16 -10.95 -32.80
CA THR A 16 -49.12 -12.05 -32.61
C THR A 16 -48.48 -13.32 -32.03
N ALA A 17 -47.18 -13.52 -32.21
CA ALA A 17 -46.44 -14.62 -31.59
C ALA A 17 -46.25 -14.43 -30.07
N CYS A 18 -46.07 -13.19 -29.60
CA CYS A 18 -46.01 -12.87 -28.17
C CYS A 18 -47.38 -13.03 -27.49
N ILE A 19 -48.46 -12.69 -28.19
CA ILE A 19 -49.83 -12.88 -27.68
C ILE A 19 -50.15 -14.37 -27.52
N ARG A 20 -49.77 -15.21 -28.49
CA ARG A 20 -49.98 -16.67 -28.39
C ARG A 20 -49.19 -17.32 -27.25
N ARG A 21 -47.98 -16.82 -26.93
CA ARG A 21 -47.19 -17.29 -25.77
C ARG A 21 -47.77 -16.84 -24.43
N LEU A 22 -48.40 -15.67 -24.37
CA LEU A 22 -49.09 -15.20 -23.17
C LEU A 22 -50.44 -15.92 -22.99
N ALA A 23 -51.13 -16.23 -24.08
CA ALA A 23 -52.40 -16.96 -24.04
C ALA A 23 -52.25 -18.46 -23.78
N SER A 24 -51.05 -19.04 -23.91
CA SER A 24 -50.76 -20.43 -23.50
C SER A 24 -50.39 -20.56 -22.02
N LEU A 25 -50.36 -19.46 -21.27
CA LEU A 25 -50.23 -19.49 -19.82
C LEU A 25 -51.64 -19.57 -19.22
N ASP A 26 -52.15 -20.80 -19.18
CA ASP A 26 -53.36 -21.09 -18.42
C ASP A 26 -53.16 -20.65 -16.95
N ILE A 27 -54.14 -19.92 -16.47
CA ILE A 27 -54.20 -19.30 -15.15
C ILE A 27 -54.48 -20.41 -14.14
N SER A 28 -53.45 -21.14 -13.73
CA SER A 28 -53.47 -21.88 -12.48
C SER A 28 -52.05 -22.00 -11.93
N GLU A 29 -51.89 -21.47 -10.72
CA GLU A 29 -50.69 -21.46 -9.89
C GLU A 29 -49.52 -20.56 -10.33
N ALA A 30 -49.31 -19.54 -9.49
CA ALA A 30 -48.14 -18.69 -9.47
C ALA A 30 -46.85 -19.52 -9.47
N SER A 31 -46.09 -19.46 -10.57
CA SER A 31 -44.70 -19.90 -10.62
C SER A 31 -43.93 -19.13 -11.69
N PHE A 32 -42.86 -18.48 -11.22
CA PHE A 32 -41.95 -17.58 -11.94
C PHE A 32 -41.43 -18.16 -13.26
N PRO A 33 -41.32 -17.36 -14.35
CA PRO A 33 -40.88 -17.82 -15.65
C PRO A 33 -39.34 -17.84 -15.72
N PHE A 34 -38.72 -18.79 -15.02
CA PHE A 34 -37.32 -19.14 -15.26
C PHE A 34 -37.20 -20.65 -15.32
N HIS A 35 -37.45 -21.24 -16.49
CA HIS A 35 -37.04 -22.62 -16.75
C HIS A 35 -35.52 -22.68 -16.95
N ARG A 36 -34.78 -22.43 -15.88
CA ARG A 36 -33.36 -22.75 -15.77
C ARG A 36 -33.29 -24.23 -15.41
N GLN A 37 -32.78 -25.06 -16.30
CA GLN A 37 -32.47 -26.45 -15.96
C GLN A 37 -31.49 -26.46 -14.78
N LEU A 38 -31.98 -26.76 -13.58
CA LEU A 38 -31.16 -26.98 -12.40
C LEU A 38 -30.55 -28.39 -12.54
N ARG A 39 -29.34 -28.42 -13.11
CA ARG A 39 -28.45 -29.58 -13.10
C ARG A 39 -28.43 -30.19 -11.68
N GLY A 40 -28.71 -31.48 -11.59
CA GLY A 40 -29.02 -32.18 -10.35
C GLY A 40 -28.13 -31.82 -9.16
N LYS A 41 -28.75 -31.42 -8.05
CA LYS A 41 -28.12 -31.39 -6.72
C LYS A 41 -27.58 -32.79 -6.43
N LYS A 42 -26.27 -32.97 -6.53
CA LYS A 42 -25.61 -34.20 -6.10
C LYS A 42 -25.73 -34.27 -4.58
N LYS A 43 -26.43 -35.28 -4.06
CA LYS A 43 -26.58 -35.56 -2.63
C LYS A 43 -25.31 -36.20 -2.03
N SER A 44 -24.13 -35.79 -2.48
CA SER A 44 -22.89 -36.14 -1.78
C SER A 44 -22.45 -34.92 -0.98
N THR A 45 -22.80 -34.91 0.31
CA THR A 45 -22.12 -34.07 1.28
C THR A 45 -20.65 -34.47 1.21
N LYS A 46 -19.81 -33.62 0.61
CA LYS A 46 -18.37 -33.85 0.53
C LYS A 46 -17.84 -33.90 1.95
N GLN A 47 -17.66 -35.10 2.50
CA GLN A 47 -17.00 -35.27 3.77
C GLN A 47 -15.58 -34.72 3.60
N PRO A 48 -15.10 -33.87 4.52
CA PRO A 48 -13.73 -33.40 4.47
C PRO A 48 -12.80 -34.61 4.55
N HIS A 49 -11.87 -34.73 3.61
CA HIS A 49 -10.83 -35.74 3.67
C HIS A 49 -9.87 -35.37 4.81
N ILE A 50 -9.84 -36.17 5.86
CA ILE A 50 -9.06 -35.92 7.07
C ILE A 50 -8.02 -37.04 7.26
N VAL A 51 -6.84 -36.67 7.75
CA VAL A 51 -5.72 -37.59 8.03
C VAL A 51 -5.34 -37.47 9.50
N ASN A 52 -5.14 -38.60 10.16
CA ASN A 52 -4.68 -38.65 11.55
C ASN A 52 -3.17 -38.45 11.60
N VAL A 53 -2.72 -37.50 12.43
CA VAL A 53 -1.31 -37.16 12.57
C VAL A 53 -0.93 -37.08 14.04
N ARG A 54 0.30 -37.46 14.36
CA ARG A 54 0.88 -37.33 15.70
C ARG A 54 1.72 -36.06 15.75
N LEU A 55 1.45 -35.19 16.71
CA LEU A 55 2.23 -33.96 16.89
C LEU A 55 3.63 -34.27 17.46
N LEU A 56 4.68 -33.74 16.84
CA LEU A 56 6.07 -33.82 17.33
C LEU A 56 6.47 -32.59 18.12
N ARG A 57 5.72 -31.49 18.01
CA ARG A 57 5.93 -30.24 18.76
C ARG A 57 4.58 -29.73 19.25
N ASP A 58 4.60 -28.87 20.25
CA ASP A 58 3.40 -28.13 20.67
C ASP A 58 2.99 -27.18 19.54
N ILE A 59 1.77 -27.35 19.03
CA ILE A 59 1.23 -26.50 17.96
C ILE A 59 0.05 -25.72 18.52
N GLU A 60 0.16 -24.40 18.49
CA GLU A 60 -0.92 -23.46 18.84
C GLU A 60 -2.22 -23.85 18.14
N THR A 61 -3.34 -23.80 18.86
CA THR A 61 -4.69 -24.12 18.39
C THR A 61 -4.94 -25.58 17.99
N TYR A 62 -3.96 -26.48 18.16
CA TYR A 62 -4.15 -27.91 17.89
C TYR A 62 -3.97 -28.73 19.15
N GLY A 63 -2.84 -28.58 19.83
CA GLY A 63 -2.57 -29.31 21.05
C GLY A 63 -1.09 -29.51 21.32
N ARG A 64 -0.84 -30.31 22.36
CA ARG A 64 0.49 -30.62 22.86
C ARG A 64 1.19 -31.68 21.99
N GLN A 65 2.52 -31.69 22.04
CA GLN A 65 3.36 -32.72 21.49
C GLN A 65 2.91 -34.11 21.97
N GLY A 66 2.87 -35.07 21.05
CA GLY A 66 2.46 -36.45 21.28
C GLY A 66 0.96 -36.71 21.05
N ALA A 67 0.12 -35.68 20.97
CA ALA A 67 -1.30 -35.84 20.69
C ALA A 67 -1.55 -36.34 19.26
N VAL A 68 -2.58 -37.18 19.08
CA VAL A 68 -3.05 -37.65 17.77
C VAL A 68 -4.29 -36.85 17.40
N ILE A 69 -4.20 -36.09 16.31
CA ILE A 69 -5.23 -35.13 15.91
C ILE A 69 -5.64 -35.36 14.45
N PRO A 70 -6.94 -35.27 14.13
CA PRO A 70 -7.44 -35.29 12.75
C PRO A 70 -7.20 -33.94 12.05
N VAL A 71 -6.42 -33.93 10.97
CA VAL A 71 -6.02 -32.70 10.24
C VAL A 71 -6.22 -32.81 8.73
N ALA A 72 -6.47 -31.67 8.08
CA ALA A 72 -6.56 -31.60 6.62
C ALA A 72 -5.21 -31.97 5.95
N PRO A 73 -5.22 -32.84 4.91
CA PRO A 73 -4.01 -33.36 4.29
C PRO A 73 -3.12 -32.27 3.68
N GLY A 74 -3.71 -31.18 3.18
CA GLY A 74 -2.95 -30.06 2.61
C GLY A 74 -2.07 -29.36 3.66
N ARG A 75 -2.58 -29.19 4.88
CA ARG A 75 -1.81 -28.58 5.98
C ARG A 75 -0.67 -29.50 6.43
N MET A 76 -0.94 -30.80 6.51
CA MET A 76 0.08 -31.78 6.85
C MET A 76 1.19 -31.85 5.80
N ARG A 77 0.85 -31.97 4.52
CA ARG A 77 1.82 -32.09 3.41
C ARG A 77 2.66 -30.84 3.19
N ASN A 78 2.05 -29.65 3.26
CA ASN A 78 2.72 -28.41 2.83
C ASN A 78 3.46 -27.70 3.97
N ILE A 79 3.02 -27.87 5.23
CA ILE A 79 3.52 -27.07 6.35
C ILE A 79 4.15 -27.95 7.42
N TRP A 80 3.45 -28.98 7.89
CA TRP A 80 3.86 -29.68 9.10
C TRP A 80 4.89 -30.77 8.86
N TYR A 81 4.71 -31.60 7.84
CA TYR A 81 5.64 -32.66 7.50
C TYR A 81 7.03 -32.11 7.11
N PRO A 82 7.15 -31.10 6.21
CA PRO A 82 8.47 -30.58 5.84
C PRO A 82 9.20 -29.89 7.01
N ARG A 83 8.46 -29.35 7.97
CA ARG A 83 9.03 -28.67 9.15
C ARG A 83 9.20 -29.58 10.36
N GLY A 84 8.92 -30.88 10.23
CA GLY A 84 9.01 -31.84 11.34
C GLY A 84 8.12 -31.50 12.55
N MET A 85 6.96 -30.86 12.30
CA MET A 85 6.01 -30.50 13.37
C MET A 85 5.07 -31.64 13.74
N ALA A 86 4.79 -32.54 12.80
CA ALA A 86 3.93 -33.69 12.99
C ALA A 86 4.36 -34.85 12.09
N GLU A 87 3.94 -36.06 12.45
CA GLU A 87 4.19 -37.30 11.72
C GLU A 87 2.85 -37.92 11.27
N TYR A 88 2.83 -38.52 10.09
CA TYR A 88 1.67 -39.27 9.62
C TYR A 88 1.49 -40.52 10.47
N MET A 89 0.28 -40.77 10.96
CA MET A 89 0.00 -41.95 11.76
C MET A 89 -0.83 -42.94 10.94
N THR A 90 -0.26 -44.12 10.67
CA THR A 90 -0.99 -45.19 9.98
C THR A 90 -1.88 -45.97 10.94
N ASP A 91 -2.92 -46.63 10.43
CA ASP A 91 -3.84 -47.40 11.26
C ASP A 91 -3.19 -48.56 12.03
N THR A 92 -2.07 -49.09 11.52
CA THR A 92 -1.27 -50.13 12.19
C THR A 92 -0.50 -49.55 13.36
N GLN A 93 0.12 -48.38 13.18
CA GLN A 93 0.80 -47.65 14.24
C GLN A 93 -0.18 -47.21 15.34
N LEU A 94 -1.41 -46.80 14.96
CA LEU A 94 -2.45 -46.45 15.92
C LEU A 94 -2.86 -47.63 16.80
N ARG A 95 -2.95 -48.85 16.24
CA ARG A 95 -3.21 -50.09 17.01
C ARG A 95 -2.05 -50.42 17.92
N GLY A 96 -0.83 -50.42 17.37
CA GLY A 96 0.36 -50.86 18.09
C GLY A 96 0.69 -50.00 19.31
N MET A 97 0.32 -48.72 19.28
CA MET A 97 0.58 -47.78 20.39
C MET A 97 -0.64 -47.56 21.30
N ASN A 98 -1.77 -48.26 21.09
CA ASN A 98 -3.05 -48.02 21.78
C ASN A 98 -3.54 -46.56 21.71
N MET A 99 -3.12 -45.80 20.71
CA MET A 99 -3.41 -44.36 20.56
C MET A 99 -4.76 -44.09 19.86
N ARG A 100 -5.55 -45.13 19.56
CA ARG A 100 -6.86 -45.00 18.90
C ARG A 100 -7.90 -44.31 19.77
N GLU A 101 -7.85 -44.56 21.07
CA GLU A 101 -8.75 -43.94 22.04
C GLU A 101 -8.32 -42.49 22.37
N LEU A 102 -7.12 -42.09 21.94
CA LEU A 102 -6.53 -40.77 22.17
C LEU A 102 -6.62 -39.87 20.92
N ILE A 103 -7.57 -40.14 20.02
CA ILE A 103 -7.89 -39.21 18.93
C ILE A 103 -8.62 -38.02 19.56
N VAL A 104 -7.89 -36.92 19.75
CA VAL A 104 -8.42 -35.70 20.34
C VAL A 104 -8.80 -34.75 19.21
N GLU A 105 -10.00 -34.16 19.28
CA GLU A 105 -10.38 -33.09 18.36
C GLU A 105 -9.49 -31.86 18.54
N ARG A 106 -9.46 -30.99 17.54
CA ARG A 106 -8.63 -29.79 17.58
C ARG A 106 -9.03 -28.87 18.73
N ASP A 107 -8.12 -28.60 19.67
CA ASP A 107 -8.35 -27.66 20.77
C ASP A 107 -8.01 -26.22 20.34
N LEU A 108 -9.05 -25.42 20.09
CA LEU A 108 -8.91 -24.02 19.71
C LEU A 108 -8.43 -23.11 20.86
N THR A 109 -8.57 -23.56 22.12
CA THR A 109 -8.17 -22.80 23.30
C THR A 109 -6.70 -23.02 23.69
N PHE A 110 -6.05 -24.00 23.07
CA PHE A 110 -4.65 -24.29 23.32
C PHE A 110 -3.74 -23.19 22.77
N LEU A 111 -3.24 -22.35 23.66
CA LEU A 111 -2.21 -21.36 23.37
C LEU A 111 -0.88 -21.87 23.92
N THR A 112 0.15 -21.92 23.06
CA THR A 112 1.51 -22.09 23.56
C THR A 112 1.84 -20.84 24.37
N LYS A 113 2.31 -21.02 25.60
CA LYS A 113 2.92 -19.91 26.32
C LYS A 113 4.17 -19.56 25.52
N LYS A 114 4.08 -18.52 24.68
CA LYS A 114 5.23 -17.98 23.97
C LYS A 114 6.16 -17.42 25.03
N SER A 115 7.04 -18.27 25.55
CA SER A 115 8.12 -17.85 26.43
C SER A 115 8.90 -16.81 25.66
N THR A 116 8.82 -15.57 26.12
CA THR A 116 9.62 -14.46 25.62
C THR A 116 11.13 -14.67 25.80
N ASP A 117 11.57 -15.79 26.39
CA ASP A 117 12.96 -16.18 26.49
C ASP A 117 13.16 -17.66 26.11
N ARG A 118 13.56 -17.95 24.86
CA ARG A 118 14.37 -19.13 24.55
C ARG A 118 15.05 -19.06 23.18
N GLU A 119 16.29 -18.58 23.24
CA GLU A 119 17.48 -18.97 22.48
C GLU A 119 17.26 -20.10 21.45
N VAL A 120 17.35 -19.74 20.18
CA VAL A 120 17.51 -20.69 19.07
C VAL A 120 19.02 -20.88 18.85
N ARG A 121 19.51 -22.10 19.06
CA ARG A 121 20.79 -22.55 18.48
C ARG A 121 20.61 -22.61 16.96
N VAL A 122 21.18 -21.65 16.26
CA VAL A 122 21.45 -21.70 14.82
C VAL A 122 22.97 -21.64 14.65
N ASP A 123 23.48 -22.47 13.77
CA ASP A 123 24.88 -22.58 13.40
C ASP A 123 25.48 -21.25 12.93
N GLN A 124 26.81 -21.21 13.03
CA GLN A 124 27.71 -20.07 12.91
C GLN A 124 27.53 -19.27 11.60
N ASP A 125 26.90 -18.09 11.71
CA ASP A 125 27.37 -16.83 11.15
C ASP A 125 26.95 -15.74 12.15
N ALA A 126 27.94 -15.05 12.71
CA ALA A 126 27.80 -14.27 13.93
C ALA A 126 27.04 -12.95 13.71
N ASP A 127 25.72 -12.98 13.81
CA ASP A 127 24.94 -11.80 14.18
C ASP A 127 25.11 -11.57 15.68
N THR A 128 26.20 -10.92 16.05
CA THR A 128 26.32 -10.29 17.37
C THR A 128 25.21 -9.25 17.45
N VAL A 129 24.15 -9.54 18.21
CA VAL A 129 23.22 -8.52 18.68
C VAL A 129 24.02 -7.65 19.63
N ILE A 130 24.68 -6.64 19.08
CA ILE A 130 25.28 -5.57 19.86
C ILE A 130 24.07 -4.81 20.41
N ASP A 131 23.83 -4.93 21.71
CA ASP A 131 23.05 -3.94 22.44
C ASP A 131 23.81 -2.62 22.32
N VAL A 132 23.59 -1.93 21.19
CA VAL A 132 24.07 -0.58 20.99
C VAL A 132 23.20 0.27 21.89
N GLU A 133 23.69 0.55 23.09
CA GLU A 133 23.25 1.70 23.86
C GLU A 133 23.46 2.95 22.98
N MET A 134 22.47 3.25 22.16
CA MET A 134 22.42 4.47 21.37
C MET A 134 22.22 5.60 22.37
N LYS A 135 23.32 6.14 22.89
CA LYS A 135 23.32 7.37 23.66
C LYS A 135 22.70 8.45 22.78
N LEU A 136 21.41 8.70 23.00
CA LEU A 136 20.63 9.69 22.27
C LEU A 136 21.36 11.04 22.39
N LEU A 137 21.65 11.66 21.25
CA LEU A 137 22.26 12.98 21.22
C LEU A 137 21.32 14.00 21.85
N ALA A 138 21.89 14.98 22.56
CA ALA A 138 21.13 16.14 22.99
C ALA A 138 20.60 16.88 21.73
N PRO A 139 19.35 17.38 21.75
CA PRO A 139 18.72 17.95 20.56
C PRO A 139 19.47 19.19 20.03
N GLN A 140 20.07 19.99 20.91
CA GLN A 140 20.93 21.13 20.55
C GLN A 140 22.16 20.69 19.75
N ARG A 141 22.79 19.59 20.18
CA ARG A 141 23.95 19.04 19.48
C ARG A 141 23.57 18.48 18.11
N ALA A 142 22.40 17.86 18.00
CA ALA A 142 21.88 17.41 16.71
C ALA A 142 21.68 18.58 15.73
N THR A 143 21.20 19.74 16.19
CA THR A 143 21.04 20.91 15.32
C THR A 143 22.36 21.52 14.87
N GLU A 144 23.39 21.52 15.71
CA GLU A 144 24.74 21.93 15.32
C GLU A 144 25.30 21.03 14.22
N ILE A 145 25.17 19.71 14.41
CA ILE A 145 25.60 18.70 13.44
C ILE A 145 24.88 18.91 12.10
N LEU A 146 23.57 19.16 12.11
CA LEU A 146 22.82 19.49 10.88
C LEU A 146 23.27 20.80 10.24
N GLY A 147 23.72 21.78 11.02
CA GLY A 147 24.28 23.03 10.54
C GLY A 147 25.63 22.84 9.84
N THR A 148 26.51 22.01 10.42
CA THR A 148 27.87 21.80 9.93
C THR A 148 27.95 20.78 8.79
N LEU A 149 27.26 19.64 8.93
CA LEU A 149 27.44 18.50 8.03
C LEU A 149 26.57 18.55 6.78
N LEU A 150 25.40 19.17 6.85
CA LEU A 150 24.56 19.27 5.66
C LEU A 150 25.12 20.31 4.70
N PRO A 151 25.17 19.99 3.39
CA PRO A 151 25.51 20.98 2.39
C PRO A 151 24.41 22.04 2.29
N PRO A 152 24.72 23.27 1.86
CA PRO A 152 23.72 24.33 1.68
C PRO A 152 22.70 23.99 0.57
N GLN A 153 23.10 23.18 -0.41
CA GLN A 153 22.30 22.73 -1.54
C GLN A 153 22.31 21.19 -1.62
N LEU A 154 21.14 20.57 -1.74
CA LEU A 154 20.95 19.14 -1.93
C LEU A 154 20.45 18.88 -3.35
N ASP A 155 21.26 18.20 -4.16
CA ASP A 155 20.95 17.95 -5.56
C ASP A 155 20.17 16.63 -5.73
N PHE A 156 19.11 16.67 -6.55
CA PHE A 156 18.32 15.52 -6.97
C PHE A 156 18.21 15.51 -8.48
N TYR A 157 18.36 14.34 -9.10
CA TYR A 157 18.29 14.18 -10.54
C TYR A 157 17.02 13.41 -10.91
N ARG A 158 16.20 13.98 -11.82
CA ARG A 158 14.98 13.34 -12.30
C ARG A 158 14.71 13.64 -13.77
N ALA A 159 14.04 12.72 -14.45
CA ALA A 159 13.65 12.90 -15.85
C ALA A 159 12.53 13.96 -15.98
N PRO A 160 12.72 15.00 -16.81
CA PRO A 160 11.66 15.97 -17.09
C PRO A 160 10.55 15.33 -17.94
N ILE A 161 9.30 15.70 -17.67
CA ILE A 161 8.18 15.43 -18.58
C ILE A 161 8.29 16.46 -19.69
N SER A 162 8.75 16.04 -20.87
CA SER A 162 8.61 16.84 -22.08
C SER A 162 7.11 16.93 -22.40
N GLN A 163 6.47 18.01 -21.99
CA GLN A 163 5.18 18.34 -22.55
C GLN A 163 5.41 18.57 -24.05
N PRO A 164 4.71 17.85 -24.95
CA PRO A 164 4.64 18.28 -26.34
C PRO A 164 4.16 19.74 -26.32
N PRO A 165 4.73 20.64 -27.13
CA PRO A 165 4.26 22.02 -27.16
C PRO A 165 2.74 21.96 -27.37
N GLU A 166 1.99 22.54 -26.43
CA GLU A 166 0.55 22.68 -26.61
C GLU A 166 0.34 23.33 -27.99
N PRO A 167 -0.57 22.81 -28.82
CA PRO A 167 -0.82 23.42 -30.11
C PRO A 167 -1.19 24.87 -29.84
N ASP A 168 -0.40 25.80 -30.40
CA ASP A 168 -0.69 27.23 -30.38
C ASP A 168 -2.17 27.40 -30.66
N LYS A 169 -2.97 27.70 -29.62
CA LYS A 169 -4.36 28.07 -29.82
C LYS A 169 -4.29 29.21 -30.82
N PRO A 170 -4.91 29.09 -32.01
CA PRO A 170 -4.73 30.09 -33.04
C PRO A 170 -5.10 31.43 -32.42
N ARG A 171 -4.09 32.29 -32.22
CA ARG A 171 -4.29 33.67 -31.82
C ARG A 171 -5.21 34.22 -32.89
N ILE A 172 -6.48 34.39 -32.55
CA ILE A 172 -7.44 35.04 -33.42
C ILE A 172 -6.77 36.37 -33.79
N PRO A 173 -6.46 36.62 -35.08
CA PRO A 173 -5.84 37.86 -35.45
C PRO A 173 -6.82 38.96 -35.01
N ARG A 174 -6.39 39.83 -34.10
CA ARG A 174 -7.14 41.05 -33.77
C ARG A 174 -7.06 41.98 -34.97
N SER A 175 -7.70 41.62 -36.07
CA SER A 175 -7.99 42.53 -37.16
C SER A 175 -9.17 43.41 -36.73
N SER A 176 -8.92 44.28 -35.77
CA SER A 176 -9.76 45.43 -35.51
C SER A 176 -8.84 46.63 -35.41
N SER A 177 -9.05 47.57 -36.31
CA SER A 177 -8.34 48.84 -36.46
C SER A 177 -8.39 49.70 -35.19
N VAL A 178 -7.54 49.38 -34.22
CA VAL A 178 -7.20 50.26 -33.10
C VAL A 178 -5.74 50.66 -33.25
N SER A 179 -5.54 51.97 -33.20
CA SER A 179 -4.39 52.73 -33.67
C SER A 179 -3.03 52.22 -33.21
N ALA A 180 -2.01 52.37 -34.07
CA ALA A 180 -0.61 51.96 -33.85
C ALA A 180 0.00 52.43 -32.51
N ALA A 181 -0.47 53.55 -31.96
CA ALA A 181 -0.06 54.01 -30.64
C ALA A 181 -0.41 52.97 -29.55
N ALA A 182 -1.56 52.28 -29.63
CA ALA A 182 -1.96 51.26 -28.67
C ALA A 182 -1.20 49.94 -28.71
N ALA A 183 -0.48 49.68 -29.80
CA ALA A 183 0.40 48.54 -29.89
C ALA A 183 1.72 48.77 -29.11
N GLU A 184 2.18 50.01 -29.00
CA GLU A 184 3.45 50.32 -28.31
C GLU A 184 3.32 50.19 -26.78
N TYR A 185 2.17 50.56 -26.19
CA TYR A 185 1.93 50.33 -24.76
C TYR A 185 1.57 48.87 -24.42
N ALA A 186 1.07 48.08 -25.38
CA ALA A 186 0.80 46.66 -25.19
C ALA A 186 2.06 45.79 -25.34
N ALA A 187 3.01 46.20 -26.17
CA ALA A 187 4.32 45.54 -26.30
C ALA A 187 5.25 45.81 -25.10
N ALA A 188 5.03 46.90 -24.36
CA ALA A 188 5.76 47.24 -23.15
C ALA A 188 5.27 46.51 -21.88
N SER A 189 4.19 45.72 -21.98
CA SER A 189 3.64 44.94 -20.88
C SER A 189 3.45 43.47 -21.26
N GLU A 190 4.45 42.85 -21.89
CA GLU A 190 4.62 41.41 -21.79
C GLU A 190 5.59 41.13 -20.63
N PRO A 191 5.11 40.67 -19.45
CA PRO A 191 6.04 40.08 -18.50
C PRO A 191 6.64 38.86 -19.20
N LEU A 192 7.96 38.86 -19.34
CA LEU A 192 8.78 37.69 -19.66
C LEU A 192 8.15 36.47 -18.99
N GLN A 193 7.46 35.63 -19.77
CA GLN A 193 6.96 34.35 -19.28
C GLN A 193 8.21 33.55 -18.92
N LYS A 194 8.57 33.60 -17.63
CA LYS A 194 9.52 32.64 -17.07
C LYS A 194 8.97 31.27 -17.46
N PRO A 195 9.78 30.38 -18.05
CA PRO A 195 9.31 29.06 -18.40
C PRO A 195 8.64 28.46 -17.17
N GLY A 196 7.41 27.99 -17.34
CA GLY A 196 6.66 27.36 -16.28
C GLY A 196 7.46 26.22 -15.65
N PRO A 197 7.18 25.85 -14.40
CA PRO A 197 7.89 24.77 -13.72
C PRO A 197 7.84 23.49 -14.58
N VAL A 198 9.00 23.04 -15.07
CA VAL A 198 9.09 21.82 -15.88
C VAL A 198 8.73 20.65 -14.97
N ALA A 199 7.62 19.98 -15.27
CA ALA A 199 7.15 18.85 -14.48
C ALA A 199 8.14 17.68 -14.56
N ILE A 200 8.20 16.91 -13.49
CA ILE A 200 9.11 15.78 -13.32
C ILE A 200 8.34 14.47 -13.42
N TYR A 201 8.97 13.44 -13.99
CA TYR A 201 8.49 12.08 -13.87
C TYR A 201 8.68 11.56 -12.43
N GLY A 202 7.56 11.40 -11.72
CA GLY A 202 7.53 11.03 -10.31
C GLY A 202 7.47 12.25 -9.38
N SER A 203 7.83 12.06 -8.11
CA SER A 203 7.90 13.13 -7.12
C SER A 203 9.11 12.94 -6.23
N VAL A 204 9.74 14.04 -5.81
CA VAL A 204 10.69 14.03 -4.69
C VAL A 204 9.89 14.25 -3.42
N SER A 205 9.76 13.20 -2.62
CA SER A 205 9.01 13.22 -1.36
C SER A 205 9.87 13.62 -0.17
N THR A 206 9.26 14.05 0.94
CA THR A 206 9.95 14.25 2.22
C THR A 206 10.71 13.01 2.68
N ALA A 207 10.24 11.81 2.35
CA ALA A 207 10.94 10.55 2.64
C ALA A 207 12.24 10.40 1.83
N ASP A 208 12.22 10.77 0.54
CA ASP A 208 13.42 10.76 -0.30
C ASP A 208 14.44 11.79 0.20
N ILE A 209 13.96 12.96 0.62
CA ILE A 209 14.79 14.02 1.20
C ILE A 209 15.42 13.54 2.52
N ALA A 210 14.64 12.90 3.40
CA ALA A 210 15.14 12.34 4.65
C ALA A 210 16.20 11.25 4.41
N ALA A 211 15.98 10.39 3.41
CA ALA A 211 16.94 9.34 3.05
C ALA A 211 18.27 9.92 2.56
N ASN A 212 18.24 10.95 1.71
CA ASN A 212 19.44 11.62 1.22
C ASN A 212 20.19 12.33 2.36
N ILE A 213 19.48 13.07 3.22
CA ILE A 213 20.04 13.71 4.42
C ILE A 213 20.71 12.67 5.34
N LYS A 214 20.07 11.52 5.57
CA LYS A 214 20.67 10.42 6.36
C LYS A 214 21.93 9.87 5.72
N ALA A 215 21.95 9.71 4.39
CA ALA A 215 23.13 9.24 3.69
C ALA A 215 24.33 10.19 3.86
N VAL A 216 24.09 11.50 3.80
CA VAL A 216 25.12 12.52 4.08
C VAL A 216 25.58 12.45 5.53
N LEU A 217 24.65 12.37 6.49
CA LEU A 217 24.99 12.31 7.92
C LEU A 217 25.70 11.01 8.33
N ALA A 218 25.47 9.91 7.61
CA ALA A 218 26.12 8.63 7.84
C ALA A 218 27.63 8.65 7.55
N MET A 219 28.12 9.65 6.82
CA MET A 219 29.56 9.84 6.59
C MET A 219 30.32 10.18 7.88
N ASP A 220 29.62 10.75 8.87
CA ASP A 220 30.19 11.14 10.16
C ASP A 220 29.63 10.30 11.32
N GLY A 221 30.51 9.91 12.25
CA GLY A 221 30.13 9.06 13.39
C GLY A 221 29.13 9.70 14.35
N GLU A 222 29.13 11.03 14.49
CA GLU A 222 28.11 11.76 15.25
C GLU A 222 26.82 11.98 14.45
N GLY A 223 26.94 12.20 13.13
CA GLY A 223 25.80 12.39 12.23
C GLY A 223 24.91 11.15 12.12
N ALA A 224 25.52 9.97 12.08
CA ALA A 224 24.81 8.68 12.03
C ALA A 224 23.87 8.45 13.23
N ARG A 225 24.10 9.15 14.35
CA ARG A 225 23.26 9.05 15.57
C ARG A 225 22.04 9.96 15.53
N VAL A 226 21.95 10.88 14.58
CA VAL A 226 20.82 11.80 14.45
C VAL A 226 19.64 11.04 13.83
N VAL A 227 18.56 10.90 14.59
CA VAL A 227 17.32 10.27 14.12
C VAL A 227 16.47 11.33 13.42
N LEU A 228 16.28 11.17 12.11
CA LEU A 228 15.41 12.02 11.29
C LEU A 228 14.29 11.19 10.65
N GLY A 229 13.07 11.67 10.71
CA GLY A 229 11.93 11.11 9.99
C GLY A 229 11.45 12.02 8.84
N PRO A 230 10.56 11.53 7.97
CA PRO A 230 9.86 12.39 7.00
C PRO A 230 9.02 13.48 7.70
N GLU A 231 8.56 13.24 8.94
CA GLU A 231 7.79 14.21 9.73
C GLU A 231 8.60 15.43 10.20
N ASP A 232 9.93 15.33 10.19
CA ASP A 232 10.85 16.37 10.64
C ASP A 232 11.17 17.37 9.52
N ILE A 233 10.67 17.13 8.30
CA ILE A 233 10.98 17.92 7.09
C ILE A 233 9.71 18.59 6.58
N THR A 234 9.76 19.92 6.44
CA THR A 234 8.68 20.72 5.86
C THR A 234 9.17 21.48 4.65
N ILE A 235 8.44 21.40 3.54
CA ILE A 235 8.74 22.14 2.31
C ILE A 235 8.11 23.53 2.44
N VAL A 236 8.92 24.58 2.34
CA VAL A 236 8.49 25.98 2.57
C VAL A 236 8.21 26.72 1.25
N SER A 237 8.50 26.10 0.11
CA SER A 237 8.49 26.78 -1.18
C SER A 237 7.12 27.35 -1.57
N ALA A 238 7.08 28.67 -1.76
CA ALA A 238 5.92 29.45 -2.25
C ALA A 238 5.61 29.26 -3.76
N LYS A 239 6.22 28.27 -4.42
CA LYS A 239 6.03 27.97 -5.86
C LYS A 239 5.24 26.67 -6.09
N GLN A 240 4.71 26.09 -5.03
CA GLN A 240 3.75 25.00 -5.14
C GLN A 240 2.40 25.66 -5.41
N ASP A 241 2.13 25.95 -6.68
CA ASP A 241 0.83 26.39 -7.12
C ASP A 241 -0.22 25.40 -6.63
N GLU A 242 -1.29 25.96 -6.10
CA GLU A 242 -2.41 25.33 -5.43
C GLU A 242 -3.08 24.30 -6.35
N ASP A 243 -2.63 23.04 -6.32
CA ASP A 243 -3.44 21.93 -6.80
C ASP A 243 -3.06 20.64 -6.07
N ASP A 244 -4.10 20.04 -5.47
CA ASP A 244 -4.14 18.68 -4.91
C ASP A 244 -3.26 18.38 -3.68
N GLY A 245 -3.61 18.91 -2.50
CA GLY A 245 -3.53 18.23 -1.19
C GLY A 245 -2.21 17.54 -0.73
N GLU A 246 -1.11 17.64 -1.47
CA GLU A 246 0.15 16.92 -1.28
C GLU A 246 1.30 17.93 -1.11
N ALA A 247 1.25 18.72 -0.04
CA ALA A 247 2.30 19.69 0.32
C ALA A 247 3.68 19.05 0.61
N ASP A 248 3.73 17.71 0.69
CA ASP A 248 4.93 16.94 1.06
C ASP A 248 5.76 16.45 -0.15
N ARG A 249 5.39 16.84 -1.38
CA ARG A 249 5.99 16.31 -2.61
C ARG A 249 6.33 17.39 -3.63
N ILE A 250 7.55 17.33 -4.16
CA ILE A 250 8.03 18.20 -5.23
C ILE A 250 7.84 17.48 -6.57
N LYS A 251 7.09 18.10 -7.49
CA LYS A 251 6.75 17.56 -8.83
C LYS A 251 7.40 18.35 -9.98
N ALA A 252 8.21 19.36 -9.68
CA ALA A 252 8.78 20.27 -10.68
C ALA A 252 10.29 20.45 -10.51
N LEU A 253 10.98 20.75 -11.62
CA LEU A 253 12.39 21.12 -11.61
C LEU A 253 12.56 22.52 -11.01
N GLY A 254 13.66 22.71 -10.28
CA GLY A 254 14.00 24.00 -9.69
C GLY A 254 14.58 23.90 -8.29
N ASP A 255 14.69 25.07 -7.66
CA ASP A 255 15.21 25.23 -6.31
C ASP A 255 14.04 25.42 -5.32
N PHE A 256 13.98 24.55 -4.31
CA PHE A 256 12.94 24.50 -3.28
C PHE A 256 13.58 24.68 -1.89
N GLU A 257 13.05 25.58 -1.07
CA GLU A 257 13.51 25.75 0.30
C GLU A 257 12.81 24.73 1.20
N ILE A 258 13.62 23.98 1.96
CA ILE A 258 13.15 23.04 2.99
C ILE A 258 13.57 23.51 4.37
N LYS A 259 12.76 23.17 5.35
CA LYS A 259 13.01 23.39 6.77
C LYS A 259 13.04 22.05 7.47
N VAL A 260 14.18 21.73 8.06
CA VAL A 260 14.46 20.48 8.78
C VAL A 260 14.47 20.77 10.27
N ARG A 261 13.63 20.08 11.06
CA ARG A 261 13.50 20.30 12.51
C ARG A 261 13.66 18.98 13.25
N VAL A 262 14.63 18.92 14.15
CA VAL A 262 14.78 17.79 15.09
C VAL A 262 13.84 17.97 16.27
N LYS A 263 13.30 16.88 16.81
CA LYS A 263 12.46 16.88 18.02
C LYS A 263 13.20 17.55 19.18
N GLY A 264 12.69 18.71 19.62
CA GLY A 264 13.29 19.51 20.71
C GLY A 264 14.43 20.44 20.29
N GLY A 265 14.73 20.57 19.00
CA GLY A 265 15.76 21.46 18.46
C GLY A 265 15.20 22.59 17.60
N GLU A 266 16.10 23.51 17.23
CA GLU A 266 15.84 24.56 16.23
C GLU A 266 15.73 23.99 14.80
N ALA A 267 15.14 24.79 13.91
CA ALA A 267 14.91 24.38 12.53
C ALA A 267 15.98 24.95 11.58
N VAL A 268 16.64 24.07 10.83
CA VAL A 268 17.68 24.42 9.86
C VAL A 268 17.06 24.53 8.47
N ARG A 269 17.38 25.60 7.74
CA ARG A 269 16.92 25.83 6.37
C ARG A 269 17.94 25.35 5.36
N ARG A 270 17.51 24.61 4.34
CA ARG A 270 18.37 24.12 3.24
C ARG A 270 17.64 24.26 1.91
N THR A 271 18.38 24.31 0.83
CA THR A 271 17.82 24.34 -0.51
C THR A 271 17.94 22.97 -1.16
N VAL A 272 16.83 22.46 -1.66
CA VAL A 272 16.75 21.26 -2.51
C VAL A 272 16.71 21.72 -3.96
N ARG A 273 17.71 21.31 -4.74
CA ARG A 273 17.75 21.57 -6.17
C ARG A 273 17.40 20.31 -6.92
N VAL A 274 16.39 20.38 -7.77
CA VAL A 274 16.01 19.27 -8.65
C VAL A 274 16.42 19.59 -10.07
N GLN A 275 17.39 18.83 -10.58
CA GLN A 275 17.98 18.94 -11.91
C GLN A 275 17.44 17.86 -12.86
N SER A 276 17.47 18.15 -14.16
CA SER A 276 17.15 17.17 -15.19
C SER A 276 18.23 16.09 -15.25
N GLN A 277 17.82 14.83 -15.30
CA GLN A 277 18.68 13.71 -15.67
C GLN A 277 18.71 13.57 -17.19
N GLU A 278 19.91 13.51 -17.78
CA GLU A 278 20.16 13.22 -19.20
C GLU A 278 19.98 11.73 -19.51
#